data_AF-A0A2R7KZ89-F1
#
_entry.id   AF-A0A2R7KZ89-F1
#
_cell.length_a   1.000
_cell.length_b   1.000
_cell.length_c   1.000
_cell.angle_alpha   90.00
_cell.angle_beta   90.00
_cell.angle_gamma   90.00
#
_symmetry.space_group_name_H-M   'P 1'
#
loop_
_entity.id
_entity.type
_entity.pdbx_description
1 polymer ?
#
loop_
_entity_poly.entity_id
_entity_poly.type
_entity_poly.pdbx_seq_one_letter_code
_entity_poly.pdbx_strand_id
1 'polypeptide(L)'
;MAKTFYQQRDFIYILQCIIGLCICYALYYYFPGQQFFWSMVSVVLVIAPNNKDSNQLAFDRMKANILGSSVGLLLFLIHRPNLFLICIGIALTLLIGIALKLNSALRSSLSALVIVMIHEEDKNSTWHIAFERMSCVMVGCVVGLLVTIGFNAFGKWLSIKKIA
;
A
#
# COMPACT_ATOMS: atom_id res chain seq x y z
N MET A 1 23.51 25.03 11.10
CA MET A 1 23.86 24.75 9.69
C MET A 1 23.73 23.24 9.48
N ALA A 2 22.56 22.78 9.04
CA ALA A 2 22.22 21.36 8.93
C ALA A 2 22.87 20.77 7.67
N LYS A 3 23.93 19.96 7.86
CA LYS A 3 24.43 19.09 6.79
C LYS A 3 23.50 17.88 6.70
N THR A 4 22.45 18.02 5.90
CA THR A 4 21.58 16.91 5.47
C THR A 4 22.37 16.03 4.51
N PHE A 5 23.23 15.16 5.04
CA PHE A 5 23.85 14.10 4.26
C PHE A 5 22.81 13.02 3.99
N TYR A 6 22.31 12.95 2.76
CA TYR A 6 21.56 11.79 2.26
C TYR A 6 22.42 10.54 2.48
N GLN A 7 21.93 9.59 3.29
CA GLN A 7 22.62 8.30 3.41
C GLN A 7 22.27 7.43 2.19
N GLN A 8 23.15 6.52 1.79
CA GLN A 8 22.91 5.61 0.65
C GLN A 8 21.55 4.88 0.74
N ARG A 9 21.05 4.64 1.96
CA ARG A 9 19.76 4.01 2.24
C ARG A 9 18.57 4.86 1.80
N ASP A 10 18.68 6.18 1.92
CA ASP A 10 17.62 7.12 1.53
C ASP A 10 17.49 7.17 0.00
N PHE A 11 18.62 7.10 -0.71
CA PHE A 11 18.62 7.04 -2.17
C PHE A 11 17.99 5.74 -2.70
N ILE A 12 18.28 4.60 -2.07
CA ILE A 12 17.64 3.32 -2.41
C ILE A 12 16.12 3.41 -2.19
N TYR A 13 15.69 3.99 -1.07
CA TYR A 13 14.27 4.20 -0.80
C TYR A 13 13.59 5.08 -1.85
N ILE A 14 14.22 6.19 -2.26
CA ILE A 14 13.72 7.02 -3.36
C ILE A 14 13.56 6.18 -4.63
N LEU A 15 14.58 5.42 -5.02
CA LEU A 15 14.54 4.61 -6.22
C LEU A 15 13.42 3.56 -6.16
N GLN A 16 13.23 2.91 -5.02
CA GLN A 16 12.13 1.97 -4.82
C GLN A 16 10.78 2.65 -5.04
N CYS A 17 10.56 3.83 -4.46
CA CYS A 17 9.33 4.60 -4.65
C CYS A 17 9.12 4.99 -6.11
N ILE A 18 10.15 5.50 -6.79
CA ILE A 18 10.06 5.90 -8.21
C ILE A 18 9.75 4.68 -9.09
N ILE A 19 10.48 3.58 -8.92
CA ILE A 19 10.29 2.37 -9.73
C ILE A 19 8.91 1.75 -9.48
N GLY A 20 8.49 1.64 -8.22
CA GLY A 20 7.15 1.16 -7.87
C GLY A 20 6.06 2.02 -8.48
N LEU A 21 6.20 3.35 -8.41
CA LEU A 21 5.27 4.29 -9.04
C LEU A 21 5.25 4.14 -10.56
N CYS A 22 6.40 4.04 -11.22
CA CYS A 22 6.49 3.84 -12.67
C CYS A 22 5.79 2.55 -13.12
N ILE A 23 5.94 1.45 -12.37
CA ILE A 23 5.24 0.19 -12.66
C ILE A 23 3.73 0.38 -12.55
N CYS A 24 3.23 0.99 -11.47
CA CYS A 24 1.80 1.24 -11.31
C CYS A 24 1.26 2.27 -12.31
N TYR A 25 2.06 3.24 -12.71
CA TYR A 25 1.70 4.20 -13.76
C TYR A 25 1.57 3.52 -15.12
N ALA A 26 2.46 2.59 -15.46
CA ALA A 26 2.33 1.79 -16.67
C ALA A 26 1.00 1.02 -16.67
N LEU A 27 0.61 0.40 -15.55
CA LEU A 27 -0.70 -0.25 -15.44
C LEU A 27 -1.85 0.73 -15.65
N TYR A 28 -1.77 1.91 -15.04
CA TYR A 28 -2.76 2.96 -15.27
C TYR A 28 -2.86 3.40 -16.75
N TYR A 29 -1.72 3.56 -17.43
CA TYR A 29 -1.68 3.97 -18.82
C TYR A 29 -2.23 2.91 -19.78
N TYR A 30 -1.88 1.63 -19.59
CA TYR A 30 -2.32 0.54 -20.47
C TYR A 30 -3.74 0.05 -20.18
N PHE A 31 -4.29 0.33 -18.99
CA PHE A 31 -5.64 -0.06 -18.58
C PHE A 31 -6.46 1.15 -18.08
N PRO A 32 -6.75 2.14 -18.95
CA PRO A 32 -7.37 3.42 -18.56
C PRO A 32 -8.81 3.28 -18.07
N GLY A 33 -9.48 2.16 -18.38
CA GLY A 33 -10.82 1.84 -17.87
C GLY A 33 -10.83 1.31 -16.44
N GLN A 34 -9.66 1.16 -15.81
CA GLN A 34 -9.52 0.64 -14.46
C GLN A 34 -8.97 1.71 -13.51
N GLN A 35 -9.28 1.59 -12.23
CA GLN A 35 -8.95 2.56 -11.17
C GLN A 35 -7.50 2.41 -10.65
N PHE A 36 -6.54 2.09 -11.54
CA PHE A 36 -5.14 1.84 -11.20
C PHE A 36 -4.42 3.03 -10.56
N PHE A 37 -5.00 4.22 -10.58
CA PHE A 37 -4.47 5.34 -9.80
C PHE A 37 -4.37 5.03 -8.30
N TRP A 38 -5.27 4.20 -7.76
CA TRP A 38 -5.17 3.73 -6.37
C TRP A 38 -4.01 2.76 -6.15
N SER A 39 -3.58 2.05 -7.19
CA SER A 39 -2.37 1.22 -7.12
C SER A 39 -1.13 2.10 -6.94
N MET A 40 -1.07 3.25 -7.63
CA MET A 40 0.00 4.24 -7.46
C MET A 40 0.04 4.81 -6.03
N VAL A 41 -1.12 5.12 -5.45
CA VAL A 41 -1.19 5.56 -4.04
C VAL A 41 -0.73 4.43 -3.10
N SER A 42 -1.23 3.22 -3.33
CA SER A 42 -0.96 2.06 -2.49
C SER A 42 0.51 1.64 -2.50
N VAL A 43 1.17 1.63 -3.66
CA VAL A 43 2.59 1.22 -3.75
C VAL A 43 3.50 2.12 -2.91
N VAL A 44 3.27 3.43 -2.94
CA VAL A 44 4.06 4.40 -2.16
C VAL A 44 3.79 4.25 -0.66
N LEU A 45 2.56 3.92 -0.26
CA LEU A 45 2.22 3.67 1.14
C LEU A 45 2.85 2.39 1.69
N VAL A 46 3.04 1.38 0.84
CA VAL A 46 3.62 0.09 1.24
C VAL A 46 5.13 0.14 1.32
N ILE A 47 5.80 0.83 0.39
CA ILE A 47 7.27 0.95 0.41
C ILE A 47 7.69 1.72 1.67
N ALA A 48 8.65 1.16 2.42
CA ALA A 48 9.11 1.70 3.69
C ALA A 48 10.57 2.15 3.57
N PRO A 49 10.98 3.22 4.28
CA PRO A 49 12.39 3.57 4.40
C PRO A 49 13.20 2.36 4.85
N ASN A 50 14.31 2.11 4.13
CA ASN A 50 14.97 0.81 4.14
C ASN A 50 15.65 0.53 5.50
N ASN A 51 14.98 -0.18 6.40
CA ASN A 51 15.48 -0.67 7.70
C ASN A 51 15.94 -2.13 7.62
N LYS A 52 16.67 -2.62 8.62
CA LYS A 52 17.17 -4.02 8.68
C LYS A 52 16.06 -5.06 8.44
N ASP A 53 14.80 -4.71 8.74
CA ASP A 53 13.61 -5.55 8.57
C ASP A 53 12.64 -5.04 7.49
N SER A 54 13.12 -4.34 6.46
CA SER A 54 12.28 -3.73 5.42
C SER A 54 11.38 -4.73 4.68
N ASN A 55 11.82 -5.98 4.49
CA ASN A 55 10.98 -7.05 3.95
C ASN A 55 9.81 -7.40 4.86
N GLN A 56 10.07 -7.64 6.15
CA GLN A 56 9.02 -8.00 7.11
C GLN A 56 7.99 -6.88 7.22
N LEU A 57 8.46 -5.63 7.26
CA LEU A 57 7.59 -4.46 7.30
C LEU A 57 6.73 -4.34 6.03
N ALA A 58 7.28 -4.63 4.84
CA ALA A 58 6.51 -4.66 3.59
C ALA A 58 5.43 -5.77 3.60
N PHE A 59 5.75 -6.95 4.11
CA PHE A 59 4.77 -8.04 4.29
C PHE A 59 3.68 -7.68 5.31
N ASP A 60 4.04 -7.04 6.43
CA ASP A 60 3.08 -6.60 7.43
C ASP A 60 2.15 -5.52 6.87
N ARG A 61 2.67 -4.62 6.02
CA ARG A 61 1.87 -3.64 5.28
C ARG A 61 0.95 -4.27 4.26
N MET A 62 1.37 -5.30 3.55
CA MET A 62 0.50 -6.07 2.64
C MET A 62 -0.67 -6.70 3.42
N LYS A 63 -0.38 -7.43 4.51
CA LYS A 63 -1.41 -8.04 5.37
C LYS A 63 -2.36 -7.00 5.96
N ALA A 64 -1.83 -5.88 6.44
CA ALA A 64 -2.61 -4.76 6.95
C ALA A 64 -3.50 -4.12 5.87
N ASN A 65 -3.02 -3.97 4.64
CA ASN A 65 -3.82 -3.38 3.57
C ASN A 65 -4.92 -4.32 3.09
N ILE A 66 -4.68 -5.64 3.10
CA ILE A 66 -5.73 -6.67 2.92
C ILE A 66 -6.81 -6.50 3.98
N LEU A 67 -6.43 -6.38 5.26
CA LEU A 67 -7.38 -6.16 6.35
C LEU A 67 -8.24 -4.91 6.11
N GLY A 68 -7.62 -3.75 5.91
CA GLY A 68 -8.33 -2.47 5.81
C GLY A 68 -9.24 -2.40 4.58
N SER A 69 -8.75 -2.85 3.43
CA SER A 69 -9.57 -2.90 2.20
C SER A 69 -10.72 -3.91 2.30
N SER A 70 -10.53 -5.05 2.97
CA SER A 70 -11.60 -6.03 3.21
C SER A 70 -12.68 -5.47 4.14
N VAL A 71 -12.28 -4.82 5.24
CA VAL A 71 -13.24 -4.14 6.14
C VAL A 71 -13.98 -3.04 5.39
N GLY A 72 -13.28 -2.26 4.56
CA GLY A 72 -13.89 -1.23 3.72
C GLY A 72 -14.91 -1.82 2.74
N LEU A 73 -14.57 -2.91 2.04
CA LEU A 73 -15.48 -3.56 1.09
C LEU A 73 -16.73 -4.12 1.79
N LEU A 74 -16.58 -4.75 2.95
CA LEU A 74 -17.69 -5.28 3.74
C LEU A 74 -18.63 -4.17 4.22
N LEU A 75 -18.09 -3.04 4.68
CA LEU A 75 -18.93 -1.91 5.10
C LEU A 75 -19.63 -1.23 3.92
N PHE A 76 -18.92 -1.10 2.79
CA PHE A 76 -19.50 -0.58 1.56
C PHE A 76 -20.69 -1.42 1.07
N LEU A 77 -20.65 -2.75 1.26
CA LEU A 77 -21.76 -3.65 0.94
C LEU A 77 -23.02 -3.41 1.77
N ILE A 78 -22.84 -3.07 3.05
CA ILE A 78 -23.95 -2.93 3.99
C ILE A 78 -24.71 -1.63 3.74
N HIS A 79 -23.98 -0.53 3.53
CA HIS A 79 -24.60 0.78 3.37
C HIS A 79 -23.72 1.73 2.57
N ARG A 80 -24.34 2.75 1.96
CA ARG A 80 -23.58 3.80 1.27
C ARG A 80 -22.57 4.43 2.24
N PRO A 81 -21.30 4.60 1.82
CA PRO A 81 -20.30 5.21 2.68
C PRO A 81 -20.74 6.59 3.15
N ASN A 82 -20.74 6.77 4.46
CA ASN A 82 -20.90 8.05 5.13
C ASN A 82 -19.82 8.17 6.21
N LEU A 83 -19.64 9.37 6.76
CA LEU A 83 -18.61 9.61 7.77
C LEU A 83 -18.73 8.66 8.97
N PHE A 84 -19.95 8.36 9.41
CA PHE A 84 -20.19 7.46 10.53
C PHE A 84 -19.71 6.03 10.25
N LEU A 85 -20.02 5.49 9.07
CA LEU A 85 -19.60 4.16 8.64
C LEU A 85 -18.08 4.08 8.46
N ILE A 86 -17.45 5.17 7.97
CA ILE A 86 -15.98 5.26 7.88
C ILE A 86 -15.36 5.23 9.28
N CYS A 87 -15.90 5.98 10.25
CA CYS A 87 -15.43 5.95 11.65
C CYS A 87 -15.54 4.55 12.26
N ILE A 88 -16.66 3.84 12.01
CA ILE A 88 -16.83 2.45 12.42
C ILE A 88 -15.76 1.57 11.76
N GLY A 89 -15.53 1.73 10.45
CA GLY A 89 -14.51 0.98 9.73
C GLY A 89 -13.09 1.20 10.25
N ILE A 90 -12.74 2.44 10.59
CA ILE A 90 -11.47 2.78 11.23
C ILE A 90 -11.35 2.05 12.57
N ALA A 91 -12.38 2.14 13.43
CA ALA A 91 -12.37 1.49 14.74
C ALA A 91 -12.22 -0.04 14.60
N LEU A 92 -12.99 -0.69 13.73
CA LEU A 92 -12.91 -2.13 13.47
C LEU A 92 -11.52 -2.53 12.93
N THR A 93 -11.00 -1.79 11.96
CA THR A 93 -9.68 -2.07 11.38
C THR A 93 -8.57 -1.94 12.42
N LEU A 94 -8.64 -0.94 13.29
CA LEU A 94 -7.69 -0.78 14.40
C LEU A 94 -7.80 -1.93 15.40
N LEU A 95 -9.01 -2.28 15.84
CA LEU A 95 -9.22 -3.36 16.80
C LEU A 95 -8.68 -4.70 16.28
N ILE A 96 -9.02 -5.06 15.04
CA ILE A 96 -8.55 -6.31 14.43
C ILE A 96 -7.05 -6.24 14.16
N GLY A 97 -6.54 -5.13 13.64
CA GLY A 97 -5.11 -4.97 13.34
C GLY A 97 -4.22 -4.99 14.58
N ILE A 98 -4.68 -4.43 15.71
CA ILE A 98 -3.99 -4.52 17.00
C ILE A 98 -4.00 -5.97 17.50
N ALA A 99 -5.13 -6.67 17.41
CA ALA A 99 -5.23 -8.09 17.79
C ALA A 99 -4.28 -8.98 16.96
N LEU A 100 -4.08 -8.66 15.68
CA LEU A 100 -3.15 -9.33 14.77
C LEU A 100 -1.69 -8.84 14.90
N LYS A 101 -1.39 -7.94 15.84
CA LYS A 101 -0.06 -7.35 16.10
C LYS A 101 0.55 -6.60 14.89
N LEU A 102 -0.28 -6.01 14.02
CA LEU A 102 0.14 -5.27 12.82
C LEU A 102 0.39 -3.76 13.08
N ASN A 103 0.80 -3.38 14.31
CA ASN A 103 0.87 -1.99 14.78
C ASN A 103 1.70 -1.06 13.88
N SER A 104 2.82 -1.58 13.34
CA SER A 104 3.72 -0.83 12.45
C SER A 104 3.09 -0.49 11.09
N ALA A 105 2.00 -1.18 10.72
CA ALA A 105 1.34 -1.11 9.42
C ALA A 105 -0.10 -0.57 9.48
N LEU A 106 -0.65 -0.30 10.66
CA LEU A 106 -2.03 0.17 10.85
C LEU A 106 -2.35 1.43 10.02
N ARG A 107 -1.42 2.38 9.93
CA ARG A 107 -1.62 3.60 9.13
C ARG A 107 -1.87 3.29 7.65
N SER A 108 -1.15 2.31 7.09
CA SER A 108 -1.35 1.86 5.71
C SER A 108 -2.72 1.16 5.57
N SER A 109 -3.10 0.34 6.57
CA SER A 109 -4.42 -0.32 6.63
C SER A 109 -5.58 0.69 6.56
N LEU A 110 -5.48 1.76 7.36
CA LEU A 110 -6.50 2.81 7.40
C LEU A 110 -6.62 3.54 6.07
N SER A 111 -5.49 3.82 5.39
CA SER A 111 -5.57 4.37 4.03
C SER A 111 -6.23 3.40 3.05
N ALA A 112 -5.97 2.10 3.13
CA ALA A 112 -6.63 1.09 2.28
C ALA A 112 -8.15 1.05 2.51
N LEU A 113 -8.60 1.13 3.76
CA LEU A 113 -10.02 1.26 4.09
C LEU A 113 -10.64 2.50 3.43
N VAL A 114 -10.01 3.67 3.60
CA VAL A 114 -10.51 4.94 3.05
C VAL A 114 -10.56 4.90 1.53
N ILE A 115 -9.55 4.33 0.87
CA ILE A 115 -9.50 4.17 -0.59
C ILE A 115 -10.71 3.37 -1.10
N VAL A 116 -11.08 2.28 -0.43
CA VAL A 116 -12.24 1.47 -0.82
C VAL A 116 -13.56 2.19 -0.52
N MET A 117 -13.62 2.91 0.60
CA MET A 117 -14.83 3.56 1.09
C MET A 117 -15.13 4.93 0.49
N ILE A 118 -14.15 5.62 -0.12
CA ILE A 118 -14.39 6.94 -0.72
C ILE A 118 -15.48 6.81 -1.79
N HIS A 119 -16.39 7.77 -1.93
CA HIS A 119 -17.46 7.71 -2.92
C HIS A 119 -17.27 8.86 -3.91
N GLU A 120 -17.31 8.55 -5.21
CA GLU A 120 -17.38 9.58 -6.26
C GLU A 120 -18.86 9.78 -6.56
N GLU A 121 -19.42 10.95 -6.26
CA GLU A 121 -20.86 11.26 -6.43
C GLU A 121 -21.31 11.15 -7.90
N ASP A 122 -20.39 11.31 -8.85
CA ASP A 122 -20.69 11.39 -10.30
C ASP A 122 -20.77 10.04 -11.02
N LYS A 123 -20.35 8.94 -10.37
CA LYS A 123 -20.49 7.58 -10.94
C LYS A 123 -21.51 6.85 -10.08
N ASN A 124 -22.48 6.19 -10.72
CA ASN A 124 -23.33 5.20 -10.05
C ASN A 124 -22.41 4.24 -9.28
N SER A 125 -22.23 4.48 -7.98
CA SER A 125 -21.19 3.84 -7.20
C SER A 125 -21.67 2.44 -6.86
N THR A 126 -21.55 1.58 -7.85
CA THR A 126 -21.89 0.18 -7.78
C THR A 126 -20.83 -0.53 -6.98
N TRP A 127 -21.22 -1.68 -6.41
CA TRP A 127 -20.31 -2.52 -5.66
C TRP A 127 -19.06 -2.94 -6.45
N HIS A 128 -19.17 -2.98 -7.79
CA HIS A 128 -18.06 -3.22 -8.70
C HIS A 128 -16.90 -2.24 -8.50
N ILE A 129 -17.18 -0.94 -8.28
CA ILE A 129 -16.12 0.06 -8.11
C ILE A 129 -15.36 -0.16 -6.80
N ALA A 130 -16.05 -0.49 -5.71
CA ALA A 130 -15.40 -0.78 -4.42
C ALA A 130 -14.48 -2.01 -4.52
N PHE A 131 -14.96 -3.07 -5.19
CA PHE A 131 -14.17 -4.27 -5.45
C PHE A 131 -12.95 -4.01 -6.34
N GLU A 132 -13.11 -3.19 -7.37
CA GLU A 132 -12.04 -2.78 -8.26
C GLU A 132 -10.96 -1.98 -7.53
N ARG A 133 -11.36 -1.07 -6.63
CA ARG A 133 -10.44 -0.32 -5.79
C ARG A 133 -9.70 -1.20 -4.80
N MET A 134 -10.37 -2.16 -4.17
CA MET A 134 -9.72 -3.17 -3.34
C MET A 134 -8.65 -3.93 -4.16
N SER A 135 -8.99 -4.34 -5.38
CA SER A 135 -8.07 -5.04 -6.28
C SER A 135 -6.86 -4.17 -6.65
N CYS A 136 -7.07 -2.89 -6.95
CA CYS A 136 -6.00 -1.93 -7.22
C CYS A 136 -5.07 -1.75 -6.00
N VAL A 137 -5.63 -1.65 -4.79
CA VAL A 137 -4.83 -1.61 -3.56
C VAL A 137 -3.97 -2.86 -3.44
N MET A 138 -4.52 -4.06 -3.69
CA MET A 138 -3.74 -5.30 -3.68
C MET A 138 -2.59 -5.27 -4.68
N VAL A 139 -2.85 -4.83 -5.92
CA VAL A 139 -1.84 -4.73 -6.97
C VAL A 139 -0.71 -3.80 -6.53
N GLY A 140 -1.04 -2.60 -6.03
CA GLY A 140 -0.03 -1.65 -5.53
C GLY A 140 0.81 -2.24 -4.39
N CYS A 141 0.18 -2.98 -3.47
CA CYS A 141 0.90 -3.64 -2.38
C CYS A 141 1.84 -4.75 -2.87
N VAL A 142 1.40 -5.57 -3.83
CA VAL A 142 2.23 -6.62 -4.44
C VAL A 142 3.43 -6.00 -5.15
N VAL A 143 3.22 -4.96 -5.96
CA VAL A 143 4.31 -4.24 -6.63
C VAL A 143 5.29 -3.68 -5.60
N GLY A 144 4.81 -3.03 -4.53
CA GLY A 144 5.67 -2.46 -3.50
C GLY A 144 6.50 -3.51 -2.76
N LEU A 145 5.91 -4.67 -2.48
CA LEU A 145 6.60 -5.82 -1.89
C LEU A 145 7.68 -6.36 -2.83
N LEU A 146 7.34 -6.60 -4.11
CA LEU A 146 8.27 -7.13 -5.11
C LEU A 146 9.46 -6.19 -5.34
N VAL A 147 9.22 -4.88 -5.44
CA VAL A 147 10.29 -3.88 -5.55
C VAL A 147 11.17 -3.90 -4.31
N THR A 148 10.58 -3.99 -3.12
CA THR A 148 11.33 -4.04 -1.86
C THR A 148 12.24 -5.28 -1.78
N ILE A 149 11.69 -6.46 -2.08
CA ILE A 149 12.42 -7.73 -2.09
C ILE A 149 13.52 -7.71 -3.16
N GLY A 150 13.21 -7.21 -4.37
CA GLY A 150 14.16 -7.16 -5.48
C GLY A 150 15.40 -6.33 -5.15
N PHE A 151 15.21 -5.13 -4.60
CA PHE A 151 16.33 -4.28 -4.17
C PHE A 151 17.15 -4.90 -3.03
N ASN A 152 16.48 -5.53 -2.06
CA ASN A 152 17.17 -6.20 -0.96
C ASN A 152 17.96 -7.44 -1.41
N ALA A 153 17.42 -8.21 -2.36
CA ALA A 153 18.12 -9.33 -2.98
C ALA A 153 19.34 -8.86 -3.78
N PHE A 154 19.21 -7.80 -4.57
CA PHE A 154 20.30 -7.20 -5.34
C PHE A 154 21.43 -6.70 -4.44
N GLY A 155 21.10 -6.02 -3.34
CA GLY A 155 22.08 -5.56 -2.35
C GLY A 155 22.84 -6.72 -1.68
N LYS A 156 22.14 -7.80 -1.30
CA LYS A 156 22.77 -9.00 -0.75
C LYS A 156 23.72 -9.67 -1.76
N TRP A 157 23.28 -9.81 -3.02
CA TRP A 157 24.09 -10.40 -4.08
C TRP A 157 25.41 -9.64 -4.32
N LEU A 158 25.35 -8.30 -4.37
CA LEU A 158 26.53 -7.45 -4.48
C LEU A 158 27.48 -7.58 -3.28
N SER A 159 26.96 -7.74 -2.07
CA SER A 159 27.79 -7.92 -0.87
C SER A 159 28.53 -9.26 -0.87
N ILE A 160 27.89 -10.35 -1.34
CA ILE A 160 28.51 -11.68 -1.41
C ILE A 160 29.67 -11.67 -2.42
N LYS A 161 29.47 -11.03 -3.58
CA LYS A 161 30.47 -10.95 -4.64
C LYS A 161 31.67 -10.04 -4.32
N LYS A 162 31.58 -9.23 -3.26
CA LYS A 162 32.66 -8.37 -2.78
C LYS A 162 33.56 -9.08 -1.75
N ILE A 163 33.12 -10.22 -1.22
CA ILE A 163 33.82 -11.03 -0.21
C ILE A 163 34.46 -12.28 -0.84
N ALA A 164 33.96 -12.74 -1.99
CA ALA A 164 34.56 -13.78 -2.83
C ALA A 164 35.59 -13.17 -3.79
#